data_AF-A0A7S3H920-F1
#
_entry.id   AF-A0A7S3H920-F1
#
_cell.length_a   1.000
_cell.length_b   1.000
_cell.length_c   1.000
_cell.angle_alpha   90.00
_cell.angle_beta   90.00
_cell.angle_gamma   90.00
#
_symmetry.space_group_name_H-M   'P 1'
#
loop_
_entity.id
_entity.type
_entity.pdbx_description
1 polymer ?
#
loop_
_entity_poly.entity_id
_entity_poly.type
_entity_poly.pdbx_seq_one_letter_code
_entity_poly.pdbx_strand_id
1 'polypeptide(L)'
;GTARKEMLKQIYETKHTLVLYESPHRIQRTLQDIVSYTPSDADNSVLSTEHVSMGSRVCVCCRELTKVHEQISRGTVNQVLLGLVNSGGDGSQSNQTTENEELPDGEDGAEESP
;
A
#
# COMPACT_ATOMS: atom_id res chain seq x y z
N GLY A 1 17.38 -12.09 -10.31
CA GLY A 1 18.07 -13.21 -9.64
C GLY A 1 17.06 -14.07 -8.89
N THR A 2 17.40 -15.33 -8.64
CA THR A 2 16.51 -16.33 -8.00
C THR A 2 15.97 -15.86 -6.65
N ALA A 3 16.81 -15.28 -5.79
CA ALA A 3 16.42 -14.78 -4.48
C ALA A 3 15.33 -13.69 -4.52
N ARG A 4 15.38 -12.80 -5.53
CA ARG A 4 14.36 -11.75 -5.73
C ARG A 4 13.00 -12.35 -6.05
N LYS A 5 12.96 -13.38 -6.92
CA LYS A 5 11.73 -14.06 -7.31
C LYS A 5 11.12 -14.82 -6.14
N GLU A 6 11.95 -15.49 -5.35
CA GLU A 6 11.51 -16.21 -4.14
C GLU A 6 10.91 -15.26 -3.09
N MET A 7 11.55 -14.12 -2.84
CA MET A 7 10.98 -13.08 -1.98
C MET A 7 9.61 -12.62 -2.49
N LEU A 8 9.47 -12.31 -3.79
CA LEU A 8 8.20 -11.86 -4.35
C LEU A 8 7.11 -12.94 -4.24
N LYS A 9 7.46 -14.21 -4.43
CA LYS A 9 6.56 -15.35 -4.20
C LYS A 9 6.06 -15.38 -2.76
N GLN A 10 6.95 -15.23 -1.78
CA GLN A 10 6.57 -15.22 -0.37
C GLN A 10 5.65 -14.03 -0.02
N ILE A 11 5.92 -12.85 -0.57
CA ILE A 11 5.04 -11.67 -0.39
C ILE A 11 3.66 -11.93 -1.02
N TYR A 12 3.62 -12.59 -2.17
CA TYR A 12 2.37 -12.95 -2.85
C TYR A 12 1.55 -13.97 -2.04
N GLU A 13 2.17 -15.05 -1.56
CA GLU A 13 1.47 -16.15 -0.90
C GLU A 13 1.05 -15.83 0.54
N THR A 14 1.75 -14.91 1.21
CA THR A 14 1.43 -14.58 2.60
C THR A 14 0.09 -13.84 2.72
N LYS A 15 -0.65 -14.19 3.78
CA LYS A 15 -1.91 -13.52 4.19
C LYS A 15 -1.71 -12.56 5.34
N HIS A 16 -0.51 -12.52 5.91
CA HIS A 16 -0.17 -11.69 7.06
C HIS A 16 0.36 -10.32 6.64
N THR A 17 0.25 -9.33 7.52
CA THR A 17 0.90 -8.03 7.34
C THR A 17 2.41 -8.21 7.26
N LEU A 18 3.01 -7.62 6.23
CA LEU A 18 4.46 -7.63 6.03
C LEU A 18 5.04 -6.24 6.29
N VAL A 19 6.22 -6.23 6.91
CA VAL A 19 7.03 -5.02 7.07
C VAL A 19 8.32 -5.22 6.29
N LEU A 20 8.56 -4.33 5.32
CA LEU A 20 9.76 -4.34 4.48
C LEU A 20 10.58 -3.10 4.77
N TYR A 21 11.87 -3.29 5.04
CA TYR A 21 12.83 -2.19 5.10
C TYR A 21 13.47 -2.01 3.73
N GLU A 22 13.47 -0.79 3.22
CA GLU A 22 14.02 -0.49 1.90
C GLU A 22 14.65 0.91 1.85
N SER A 23 15.69 1.07 1.03
CA SER A 23 16.34 2.36 0.84
C SER A 23 15.48 3.32 -0.01
N PRO A 24 15.63 4.64 0.16
CA PRO A 24 14.82 5.63 -0.57
C PRO A 24 14.91 5.52 -2.09
N HIS A 25 16.06 5.10 -2.63
CA HIS A 25 16.28 4.97 -4.07
C HIS A 25 15.84 3.60 -4.62
N ARG A 26 15.58 2.62 -3.75
CA ARG A 26 15.15 1.27 -4.14
C ARG A 26 13.65 1.05 -3.96
N ILE A 27 12.96 1.87 -3.17
CA ILE A 27 11.54 1.68 -2.87
C ILE A 27 10.68 1.67 -4.14
N GLN A 28 10.91 2.61 -5.07
CA GLN A 28 10.17 2.69 -6.33
C GLN A 28 10.34 1.41 -7.15
N ARG A 29 11.58 0.94 -7.31
CA ARG A 29 11.86 -0.32 -8.01
C ARG A 29 11.22 -1.51 -7.30
N THR A 30 11.21 -1.49 -5.98
CA THR A 30 10.64 -2.57 -5.16
C THR A 30 9.13 -2.67 -5.34
N LEU A 31 8.43 -1.53 -5.30
CA LEU A 31 7.00 -1.46 -5.56
C LEU A 31 6.65 -1.85 -7.01
N GLN A 32 7.44 -1.42 -7.99
CA GLN A 32 7.27 -1.85 -9.39
C GLN A 32 7.35 -3.37 -9.54
N ASP A 33 8.38 -3.99 -8.96
CA ASP A 33 8.53 -5.44 -8.99
C ASP A 33 7.36 -6.16 -8.29
N ILE A 34 6.81 -5.59 -7.20
CA ILE A 34 5.61 -6.13 -6.52
C ILE A 34 4.39 -6.06 -7.45
N VAL A 35 4.14 -4.90 -8.09
CA VAL A 35 3.01 -4.71 -9.01
C VAL A 35 3.09 -5.66 -10.21
N SER A 36 4.30 -5.80 -10.78
CA SER A 36 4.56 -6.63 -11.96
C SER A 36 4.71 -8.12 -11.67
N TYR A 37 4.80 -8.53 -10.40
CA TYR A 37 4.94 -9.94 -10.07
C TYR A 37 3.65 -10.68 -10.41
N THR A 38 3.80 -11.65 -11.31
CA THR A 38 2.79 -12.67 -11.59
C THR A 38 3.39 -14.02 -11.20
N PRO A 39 2.63 -14.89 -10.50
CA PRO A 39 3.10 -16.23 -10.20
C PRO A 39 3.32 -17.01 -11.51
N SER A 40 4.57 -17.42 -11.76
CA SER A 40 4.99 -18.09 -13.00
C SER A 40 4.62 -19.58 -13.06
N ASP A 41 4.07 -20.12 -11.97
CA ASP A 41 3.66 -21.52 -11.86
C ASP A 41 2.27 -21.74 -12.53
N ALA A 42 1.59 -20.65 -12.93
CA ALA A 42 0.58 -20.72 -13.97
C ALA A 42 1.30 -20.98 -15.29
N ASP A 43 1.34 -22.26 -15.66
CA ASP A 43 1.59 -22.74 -17.01
C ASP A 43 1.13 -21.68 -18.03
N ASN A 44 1.97 -21.35 -19.03
CA ASN A 44 1.65 -20.38 -20.11
C ASN A 44 0.47 -20.83 -20.99
N SER A 45 -0.34 -21.74 -20.48
CA SER A 45 -1.51 -22.34 -21.04
C SER A 45 -2.75 -21.65 -20.43
N VAL A 46 -3.45 -20.97 -21.33
CA VAL A 46 -4.86 -20.57 -21.21
C VAL A 46 -5.11 -19.26 -20.46
N LEU A 47 -5.40 -18.25 -21.30
CA LEU A 47 -6.47 -17.27 -21.12
C LEU A 47 -7.61 -17.80 -20.23
N SER A 48 -7.50 -17.67 -18.90
CA SER A 48 -8.65 -17.86 -18.03
C SER A 48 -8.40 -17.24 -16.66
N THR A 49 -9.19 -16.21 -16.39
CA THR A 49 -9.70 -15.80 -15.07
C THR A 49 -8.71 -15.15 -14.10
N GLU A 50 -8.83 -13.82 -14.01
CA GLU A 50 -8.46 -13.00 -12.84
C GLU A 50 -7.09 -13.33 -12.22
N HIS A 51 -6.01 -13.12 -12.97
CA HIS A 51 -4.70 -12.95 -12.34
C HIS A 51 -4.77 -11.71 -11.44
N VAL A 52 -4.95 -11.93 -10.14
CA VAL A 52 -4.95 -10.85 -9.15
C VAL A 52 -3.53 -10.32 -9.00
N SER A 53 -3.24 -9.24 -9.74
CA SER A 53 -2.03 -8.44 -9.55
C SER A 53 -1.96 -7.94 -8.11
N MET A 54 -0.76 -7.87 -7.54
CA MET A 54 -0.54 -7.32 -6.20
C MET A 54 -0.74 -5.80 -6.14
N GLY A 55 -0.98 -5.13 -7.27
CA GLY A 55 -1.15 -3.68 -7.34
C GLY A 55 -2.31 -3.14 -6.50
N SER A 56 -3.37 -3.93 -6.29
CA SER A 56 -4.54 -3.56 -5.48
C SER A 56 -4.36 -3.83 -3.97
N ARG A 57 -3.25 -4.46 -3.55
CA ARG A 57 -3.01 -4.72 -2.12
C ARG A 57 -2.82 -3.41 -1.36
N VAL A 58 -3.38 -3.32 -0.17
CA VAL A 58 -3.17 -2.18 0.73
C VAL A 58 -1.72 -2.17 1.19
N CYS A 59 -1.09 -1.00 1.16
CA CYS A 59 0.23 -0.77 1.70
C CYS A 59 0.35 0.61 2.32
N VAL A 60 1.36 0.74 3.19
CA VAL A 60 1.77 2.01 3.78
C VAL A 60 3.27 2.15 3.58
N CYS A 61 3.69 3.28 3.00
CA CYS A 61 5.09 3.63 2.85
C CYS A 61 5.42 4.78 3.80
N CYS A 62 6.34 4.52 4.71
CA CYS A 62 6.81 5.50 5.69
C CYS A 62 8.24 5.94 5.36
N ARG A 63 8.50 7.24 5.39
CA ARG A 63 9.85 7.83 5.27
C ARG A 63 10.10 8.76 6.44
N GLU A 64 11.32 8.70 6.96
CA GLU A 64 11.82 9.66 7.96
C GLU A 64 10.94 9.74 9.23
N LEU A 65 10.44 8.59 9.71
CA LEU A 65 9.52 8.45 10.86
C LEU A 65 9.97 9.14 12.17
N THR A 66 11.27 9.39 12.34
CA THR A 66 11.81 10.00 13.56
C THR A 66 12.13 11.48 13.38
N LYS A 67 11.89 12.06 12.20
CA LYS A 67 12.16 13.46 11.91
C LYS A 67 10.88 14.28 11.95
N VAL A 68 11.00 15.59 12.21
CA VAL A 68 9.89 16.56 12.17
C VAL A 68 9.16 16.56 10.82
N HIS A 69 9.83 16.10 9.75
CA HIS A 69 9.28 15.98 8.40
C HIS A 69 9.05 14.51 8.02
N GLU A 70 8.32 13.76 8.85
CA GLU A 70 7.88 12.42 8.49
C GLU A 70 6.95 12.46 7.27
N GLN A 71 7.01 11.41 6.46
CA GLN A 71 6.10 11.24 5.33
C GLN A 71 5.48 9.85 5.39
N ILE A 72 4.15 9.81 5.31
CA ILE A 72 3.40 8.56 5.33
C ILE A 72 2.43 8.56 4.14
N SER A 73 2.67 7.66 3.19
CA SER A 73 1.77 7.42 2.06
C SER A 73 0.97 6.15 2.30
N ARG A 74 -0.36 6.26 2.24
CA ARG A 74 -1.29 5.13 2.44
C ARG A 74 -2.11 4.92 1.18
N GLY A 75 -2.42 3.67 0.86
CA GLY A 75 -3.29 3.33 -0.25
C GLY A 75 -3.02 1.94 -0.77
N THR A 76 -3.40 1.69 -2.01
CA THR A 76 -2.96 0.49 -2.73
C THR A 76 -1.50 0.63 -3.16
N VAL A 77 -0.81 -0.50 -3.40
CA VAL A 77 0.55 -0.50 -3.95
C VAL A 77 0.66 0.38 -5.19
N ASN A 78 -0.35 0.36 -6.08
CA ASN A 78 -0.41 1.23 -7.26
C ASN A 78 -0.48 2.72 -6.91
N GLN A 79 -1.36 3.11 -5.98
CA GLN A 79 -1.49 4.51 -5.56
C GLN A 79 -0.22 5.02 -4.90
N VAL A 80 0.38 4.21 -4.02
CA VAL A 80 1.63 4.58 -3.34
C VAL A 80 2.79 4.70 -4.33
N LEU A 81 2.89 3.77 -5.30
CA LEU A 81 3.88 3.86 -6.37
C LEU A 81 3.71 5.14 -7.19
N LEU A 82 2.48 5.48 -7.57
CA LEU A 82 2.18 6.70 -8.32
C LEU A 82 2.57 7.97 -7.53
N GLY A 83 2.24 8.02 -6.23
CA GLY A 83 2.61 9.15 -5.36
C GLY A 83 4.12 9.35 -5.24
N LEU A 84 4.90 8.25 -5.20
CA LEU A 84 6.36 8.31 -5.12
C LEU A 84 7.02 8.80 -6.42
N VAL A 85 6.45 8.50 -7.58
CA VAL A 85 6.94 9.00 -8.88
C VAL A 85 6.77 10.52 -8.97
N ASN A 86 5.67 11.06 -8.45
CA ASN A 86 5.36 12.49 -8.51
C ASN A 86 6.13 13.32 -7.48
N SER A 87 6.62 12.70 -6.41
CA SER A 87 7.38 13.37 -5.33
C SER A 87 8.88 13.51 -5.64
N GLY A 88 9.33 13.08 -6.83
CA GLY A 88 10.70 13.27 -7.33
C GLY A 88 10.96 14.64 -7.98
N GLY A 89 9.90 15.44 -8.18
CA GLY A 89 9.95 16.87 -8.42
C GLY A 89 9.45 17.61 -7.18
N ASP A 90 9.77 18.89 -7.05
CA ASP A 90 9.57 19.67 -5.84
C ASP A 90 8.17 19.54 -5.18
N GLY A 91 8.19 19.49 -3.84
CA GLY A 91 7.40 20.39 -3.01
C GLY A 91 5.87 20.29 -2.94
N SER A 92 5.16 19.45 -3.69
CA SER A 92 3.69 19.45 -3.65
C SER A 92 3.11 18.18 -3.03
N GLN A 93 3.06 18.15 -1.69
CA GLN A 93 2.32 17.14 -0.94
C GLN A 93 0.80 17.33 -1.14
N SER A 94 0.16 16.47 -1.93
CA SER A 94 -1.30 16.28 -1.86
C SER A 94 -1.62 15.23 -0.80
N ASN A 95 -1.72 15.68 0.45
CA ASN A 95 -2.27 14.88 1.55
C ASN A 95 -3.75 14.61 1.26
N GLN A 96 -4.10 13.38 0.89
CA GLN A 96 -5.44 12.88 1.19
C GLN A 96 -5.41 12.33 2.62
N THR A 97 -5.56 13.26 3.57
CA THR A 97 -5.99 12.96 4.93
C THR A 97 -7.45 12.54 4.82
N THR A 98 -7.75 11.25 4.99
CA THR A 98 -9.12 10.85 5.31
C THR A 98 -9.32 11.22 6.77
N GLU A 99 -10.07 12.29 7.00
CA GLU A 99 -10.50 12.71 8.33
C GLU A 99 -11.25 11.53 8.98
N ASN A 100 -10.92 11.26 10.24
CA ASN A 100 -11.67 10.32 11.06
C ASN A 100 -13.12 10.80 11.10
N GLU A 101 -14.08 9.99 10.64
CA GLU A 101 -15.48 10.20 11.01
C GLU A 101 -15.58 10.01 12.52
N GLU A 102 -15.75 11.12 13.24
CA GLU A 102 -16.20 11.11 14.62
C GLU A 102 -17.54 10.39 14.68
N LEU A 103 -17.56 9.29 15.42
CA LEU A 103 -18.80 8.63 15.84
C LEU A 103 -19.66 9.68 16.56
N PRO A 104 -20.93 9.87 16.19
CA PRO A 104 -21.79 10.79 16.93
C PRO A 104 -21.94 10.27 18.35
N ASP A 105 -21.54 11.09 19.33
CA ASP A 105 -21.84 10.88 20.73
C ASP A 105 -23.35 10.68 20.87
N GLY A 106 -23.75 9.47 21.23
CA GLY A 106 -25.15 9.15 21.51
C GLY A 106 -25.60 9.95 22.72
N GLU A 107 -26.45 10.95 22.51
CA GLU A 107 -27.15 11.62 23.60
C GLU A 107 -28.08 10.61 24.29
N ASP A 108 -27.82 10.46 25.58
CA ASP A 108 -28.55 9.67 26.57
C ASP A 108 -29.99 10.18 26.74
N GLY A 109 -30.88 9.25 27.08
CA GLY A 109 -32.33 9.44 26.99
C GLY A 109 -32.90 10.49 27.94
N ALA A 110 -33.88 11.22 27.43
CA ALA A 110 -34.94 11.81 28.25
C ALA A 110 -36.29 11.33 27.71
N GLU A 111 -36.82 10.26 28.30
CA GLU A 111 -38.27 10.02 28.31
C GLU A 111 -38.89 11.07 29.22
N GLU A 112 -39.58 12.05 28.66
CA GLU A 112 -40.73 12.66 29.31
C GLU A 112 -41.80 12.97 28.27
N SER A 113 -42.95 12.29 28.40
CA SER A 113 -44.28 12.72 27.94
C SER A 113 -45.34 11.74 28.43
N PRO A 114 -46.60 12.16 28.63
CA PRO A 114 -47.11 13.44 29.13
C PRO A 114 -47.83 13.32 30.50
#